data_AF-A0A660S0L1-F1
#
_entry.id   AF-A0A660S0L1-F1
#
_cell.length_a   1.000
_cell.length_b   1.000
_cell.length_c   1.000
_cell.angle_alpha   90.00
_cell.angle_beta   90.00
_cell.angle_gamma   90.00
#
_symmetry.space_group_name_H-M   'P 1'
#
loop_
_entity.id
_entity.type
_entity.pdbx_description
1 polymer ?
#
loop_
_entity_poly.entity_id
_entity_poly.type
_entity_poly.pdbx_seq_one_letter_code
_entity_poly.pdbx_strand_id
1 'polypeptide(L)'
;MTDWILKLKAILHDPPDKQLIIWQKRKKHIEVAEELLRCIVEESIEDENIKKADVLASATSRIITAPEEKKIKEIFENEVNKFFSENLFHILYKDALSQKQKSVNFDINHGEVENFFKKIDALLNKKRFNSQEERAKYAFLLIWRFLPEIFKDWIFTHPADSRAPNHSIYDHLVQTSAVVSALPKPAFLLFTIGPVQDFIATARKTQDLWAGSYLLSYLIWKAIEILIEEYGPDCVIYPNLLGQPLCDKWLSEKFEDINLEEWEKILNGNFKFEKISIANLPNRFLAIIPENKEIAKRCKVGIKEAFKEISQNVWNEIKTYIPPKKQDEVKQRFNEHIKHFFEIYWVILPWSLTQNIYDIDVILNECKELVGETKTYETINLIKEHPFYKPVSVGTAYSLLVDLSERFLGARKSIRNFEYTEQTGRYRCSLCGIRSELSSEWKAEDVDEFWKKVKLP
;
A
#
# COMPACT_ATOMS: atom_id res chain seq x y z
N MET A 1 12.21 10.03 9.43
CA MET A 1 11.60 11.20 8.78
C MET A 1 11.96 11.13 7.31
N THR A 2 10.93 11.12 6.46
CA THR A 2 11.06 11.01 5.00
C THR A 2 11.46 12.34 4.39
N ASP A 3 12.35 12.28 3.40
CA ASP A 3 12.69 13.41 2.52
C ASP A 3 11.64 13.48 1.41
N TRP A 4 10.70 14.43 1.55
CA TRP A 4 9.57 14.58 0.64
C TRP A 4 9.98 15.25 -0.66
N ILE A 5 11.04 16.07 -0.66
CA ILE A 5 11.60 16.65 -1.89
C ILE A 5 12.18 15.54 -2.75
N LEU A 6 13.02 14.66 -2.19
CA LEU A 6 13.58 13.51 -2.91
C LEU A 6 12.49 12.58 -3.42
N LYS A 7 11.44 12.34 -2.63
CA LYS A 7 10.31 11.52 -3.01
C LYS A 7 9.47 12.14 -4.13
N LEU A 8 9.24 13.46 -4.09
CA LEU A 8 8.59 14.22 -5.16
C LEU A 8 9.42 14.18 -6.46
N LYS A 9 10.74 14.39 -6.35
CA LYS A 9 11.66 14.22 -7.49
C LYS A 9 11.55 12.81 -8.07
N ALA A 10 11.44 11.78 -7.24
CA ALA A 10 11.35 10.39 -7.69
C ALA A 10 10.04 10.04 -8.39
N ILE A 11 8.88 10.50 -7.91
CA ILE A 11 7.61 10.26 -8.62
C ILE A 11 7.52 11.06 -9.92
N LEU A 12 8.37 12.08 -10.10
CA LEU A 12 8.44 12.91 -11.31
C LEU A 12 9.66 12.67 -12.18
N HIS A 13 10.54 11.72 -11.84
CA HIS A 13 11.82 11.52 -12.54
C HIS A 13 11.67 11.26 -14.05
N ASP A 14 10.52 10.73 -14.44
CA ASP A 14 10.01 10.65 -15.79
C ASP A 14 8.67 11.38 -15.91
N PRO A 15 8.36 12.01 -17.05
CA PRO A 15 7.05 12.61 -17.25
C PRO A 15 5.98 11.51 -17.46
N PRO A 16 4.72 11.74 -17.05
CA PRO A 16 3.63 10.75 -17.22
C PRO A 16 3.46 10.28 -18.67
N ASP A 17 3.74 11.14 -19.64
CA ASP A 17 3.65 10.86 -21.07
C ASP A 17 5.02 10.53 -21.71
N LYS A 18 5.97 9.97 -20.94
CA LYS A 18 7.35 9.60 -21.34
C LYS A 18 7.51 9.14 -22.78
N GLN A 19 6.80 8.08 -23.17
CA GLN A 19 6.96 7.50 -24.52
C GLN A 19 6.55 8.47 -25.64
N LEU A 20 5.54 9.33 -25.41
CA LEU A 20 5.15 10.37 -26.37
C LEU A 20 6.28 11.39 -26.56
N ILE A 21 6.90 11.84 -25.46
CA ILE A 21 7.99 12.81 -25.47
C ILE A 21 9.22 12.27 -26.20
N ILE A 22 9.60 11.02 -25.92
CA ILE A 22 10.76 10.37 -26.55
C ILE A 22 10.56 10.29 -28.07
N TRP A 23 9.34 10.02 -28.54
CA TRP A 23 9.08 9.78 -29.97
C TRP A 23 8.74 11.02 -30.77
N GLN A 24 7.85 11.88 -30.29
CA GLN A 24 7.36 13.03 -31.07
C GLN A 24 8.26 14.27 -30.92
N LYS A 25 8.58 14.65 -29.68
CA LYS A 25 9.21 15.96 -29.42
C LYS A 25 10.73 15.95 -29.65
N ARG A 26 11.36 14.77 -29.73
CA ARG A 26 12.83 14.60 -29.73
C ARG A 26 13.53 15.38 -28.61
N LYS A 27 12.78 15.79 -27.58
CA LYS A 27 13.29 16.39 -26.35
C LYS A 27 13.80 15.27 -25.46
N LYS A 28 14.77 15.56 -24.60
CA LYS A 28 15.12 14.62 -23.54
C LYS A 28 13.96 14.60 -22.54
N HIS A 29 13.37 13.44 -22.29
CA HIS A 29 12.26 13.28 -21.34
C HIS A 29 12.60 13.82 -19.94
N ILE A 30 13.88 13.78 -19.57
CA ILE A 30 14.43 14.37 -18.34
C ILE A 30 14.22 15.90 -18.29
N GLU A 31 14.40 16.61 -19.40
CA GLU A 31 14.20 18.07 -19.46
C GLU A 31 12.72 18.41 -19.22
N VAL A 32 11.80 17.62 -19.80
CA VAL A 32 10.36 17.78 -19.59
C VAL A 32 9.98 17.45 -18.14
N ALA A 33 10.52 16.38 -17.58
CA ALA A 33 10.33 16.04 -16.17
C ALA A 33 10.81 17.16 -15.23
N GLU A 34 11.96 17.78 -15.55
CA GLU A 34 12.49 18.93 -14.80
C GLU A 34 11.61 20.19 -14.98
N GLU A 35 11.08 20.45 -16.18
CA GLU A 35 10.09 21.51 -16.42
C GLU A 35 8.84 21.32 -15.53
N LEU A 36 8.31 20.09 -15.43
CA LEU A 36 7.15 19.76 -14.60
C LEU A 36 7.44 19.87 -13.10
N LEU A 37 8.62 19.43 -12.64
CA LEU A 37 9.07 19.57 -11.26
C LEU A 37 9.20 21.04 -10.86
N ARG A 38 9.83 21.85 -11.73
CA ARG A 38 10.06 23.30 -11.52
C ARG A 38 8.77 24.12 -11.49
N CYS A 39 7.66 23.58 -11.99
CA CYS A 39 6.35 24.19 -11.77
C CYS A 39 5.95 24.18 -10.29
N ILE A 40 6.46 23.25 -9.48
CA ILE A 40 6.02 23.03 -8.09
C ILE A 40 7.08 23.47 -7.08
N VAL A 41 8.35 23.11 -7.32
CA VAL A 41 9.50 23.37 -6.43
C VAL A 41 10.75 23.75 -7.23
N GLU A 42 11.57 24.66 -6.71
CA GLU A 42 12.81 25.13 -7.34
C GLU A 42 13.98 24.13 -7.12
N GLU A 43 13.81 22.89 -7.57
CA GLU A 43 14.76 21.80 -7.43
C GLU A 43 15.17 21.21 -8.78
N SER A 44 16.35 20.58 -8.84
CA SER A 44 16.75 19.78 -10.01
C SER A 44 16.40 18.32 -9.81
N ILE A 45 16.06 17.64 -10.91
CA ILE A 45 15.64 16.23 -10.86
C ILE A 45 16.82 15.27 -10.70
N GLU A 46 18.03 15.71 -11.01
CA GLU A 46 19.22 14.87 -10.91
C GLU A 46 19.50 14.49 -9.45
N ASP A 47 19.59 13.19 -9.20
CA ASP A 47 19.92 12.62 -7.89
C ASP A 47 20.43 11.19 -8.05
N GLU A 48 21.52 10.84 -7.34
CA GLU A 48 22.07 9.48 -7.40
C GLU A 48 21.14 8.43 -6.77
N ASN A 49 20.40 8.78 -5.72
CA ASN A 49 19.47 7.86 -5.06
C ASN A 49 18.27 7.57 -5.96
N ILE A 50 17.81 8.55 -6.74
CA ILE A 50 16.73 8.34 -7.74
C ILE A 50 17.23 7.40 -8.83
N LYS A 51 18.43 7.62 -9.39
CA LYS A 51 19.02 6.72 -10.40
C LYS A 51 19.14 5.28 -9.88
N LYS A 52 19.55 5.11 -8.61
CA LYS A 52 19.60 3.79 -7.96
C LYS A 52 18.21 3.18 -7.77
N ALA A 53 17.25 3.96 -7.30
CA ALA A 53 15.87 3.51 -7.08
C ALA A 53 15.18 3.11 -8.38
N ASP A 54 15.38 3.86 -9.47
CA ASP A 54 14.86 3.54 -10.81
C ASP A 54 15.38 2.18 -11.29
N VAL A 55 16.70 1.94 -11.20
CA VAL A 55 17.30 0.63 -11.58
C VAL A 55 16.74 -0.53 -10.74
N LEU A 56 16.48 -0.31 -9.45
CA LEU A 56 15.89 -1.33 -8.58
C LEU A 56 14.41 -1.56 -8.92
N ALA A 57 13.60 -0.50 -9.01
CA ALA A 57 12.17 -0.57 -9.32
C ALA A 57 11.89 -1.15 -10.70
N SER A 58 12.66 -0.75 -11.72
CA SER A 58 12.51 -1.31 -13.06
C SER A 58 12.76 -2.82 -13.08
N ALA A 59 13.74 -3.30 -12.32
CA ALA A 59 14.04 -4.73 -12.24
C ALA A 59 12.98 -5.55 -11.49
N THR A 60 12.18 -4.96 -10.59
CA THR A 60 11.08 -5.68 -9.92
C THR A 60 9.91 -5.98 -10.86
N SER A 61 9.73 -5.15 -11.88
CA SER A 61 8.53 -5.16 -12.74
C SER A 61 8.80 -5.62 -14.17
N ARG A 62 10.05 -5.72 -14.62
CA ARG A 62 10.39 -6.23 -15.96
C ARG A 62 10.10 -7.73 -16.08
N ILE A 63 9.00 -8.09 -16.73
CA ILE A 63 8.72 -9.45 -17.20
C ILE A 63 8.74 -9.41 -18.73
N ILE A 64 9.73 -10.04 -19.34
CA ILE A 64 9.92 -10.07 -20.79
C ILE A 64 9.20 -11.30 -21.35
N THR A 65 7.91 -11.13 -21.65
CA THR A 65 7.07 -12.18 -22.24
C THR A 65 7.25 -12.22 -23.77
N ALA A 66 8.36 -12.83 -24.21
CA ALA A 66 8.72 -13.24 -25.57
C ALA A 66 9.57 -12.26 -26.43
N PRO A 67 10.80 -12.67 -26.80
CA PRO A 67 11.64 -12.00 -27.77
C PRO A 67 11.44 -12.63 -29.16
N GLU A 68 10.76 -11.94 -30.07
CA GLU A 68 11.08 -12.09 -31.50
C GLU A 68 11.87 -10.85 -31.93
N GLU A 69 13.19 -10.96 -31.77
CA GLU A 69 14.22 -9.95 -32.03
C GLU A 69 14.05 -9.24 -33.38
N LYS A 70 13.60 -9.99 -34.40
CA LYS A 70 13.36 -9.46 -35.74
C LYS A 70 12.00 -8.79 -35.89
N LYS A 71 10.92 -9.40 -35.40
CA LYS A 71 9.58 -8.85 -35.62
C LYS A 71 9.34 -7.57 -34.83
N ILE A 72 9.73 -7.46 -33.57
CA ILE A 72 9.39 -6.24 -32.81
C ILE A 72 10.17 -5.05 -33.38
N LYS A 73 11.47 -5.18 -33.66
CA LYS A 73 12.27 -4.09 -34.21
C LYS A 73 11.88 -3.75 -35.65
N GLU A 74 11.63 -4.74 -36.52
CA GLU A 74 11.16 -4.51 -37.90
C GLU A 74 9.71 -4.01 -37.96
N ILE A 75 8.81 -4.42 -37.05
CA ILE A 75 7.46 -3.87 -36.91
C ILE A 75 7.54 -2.45 -36.32
N PHE A 76 8.40 -2.22 -35.32
CA PHE A 76 8.63 -0.90 -34.72
C PHE A 76 9.43 0.06 -35.59
N GLU A 77 10.14 -0.39 -36.61
CA GLU A 77 10.86 0.48 -37.54
C GLU A 77 10.05 0.68 -38.84
N ASN A 78 9.31 -0.33 -39.31
CA ASN A 78 8.54 -0.26 -40.56
C ASN A 78 7.04 0.09 -40.40
N GLU A 79 6.37 -0.35 -39.32
CA GLU A 79 4.95 -0.01 -39.12
C GLU A 79 4.74 1.24 -38.26
N VAL A 80 5.70 1.59 -37.41
CA VAL A 80 5.70 2.81 -36.58
C VAL A 80 5.67 4.09 -37.41
N ASN A 81 6.35 4.15 -38.56
CA ASN A 81 6.20 5.26 -39.50
C ASN A 81 4.77 5.38 -40.07
N LYS A 82 3.89 4.40 -39.86
CA LYS A 82 2.44 4.42 -40.18
C LYS A 82 1.54 4.57 -38.95
N PHE A 83 1.98 4.23 -37.74
CA PHE A 83 1.16 4.22 -36.52
C PHE A 83 1.12 5.55 -35.75
N PHE A 84 2.02 6.49 -36.03
CA PHE A 84 2.04 7.81 -35.39
C PHE A 84 1.50 8.89 -36.32
N SER A 85 0.19 9.11 -36.30
CA SER A 85 -0.41 10.34 -36.82
C SER A 85 -0.68 11.29 -35.65
N GLU A 86 -0.01 12.45 -35.67
CA GLU A 86 -0.15 13.68 -34.87
C GLU A 86 -0.36 13.58 -33.34
N ASN A 87 -1.18 12.69 -32.77
CA ASN A 87 -1.31 12.42 -31.31
C ASN A 87 -1.66 10.96 -30.95
N LEU A 88 -1.77 10.06 -31.94
CA LEU A 88 -2.20 8.67 -31.72
C LEU A 88 -1.03 7.75 -31.37
N PHE A 89 -1.14 7.08 -30.23
CA PHE A 89 -0.19 6.08 -29.75
C PHE A 89 -0.81 4.69 -29.83
N HIS A 90 -0.31 3.81 -30.71
CA HIS A 90 -0.81 2.44 -30.88
C HIS A 90 0.13 1.42 -30.21
N ILE A 91 -0.33 0.76 -29.14
CA ILE A 91 0.42 -0.30 -28.43
C ILE A 91 -0.23 -1.64 -28.65
N LEU A 92 0.59 -2.62 -28.99
CA LEU A 92 0.21 -4.03 -28.96
C LEU A 92 0.65 -4.63 -27.62
N TYR A 93 -0.31 -4.78 -26.71
CA TYR A 93 -0.08 -5.48 -25.44
C TYR A 93 -0.47 -6.95 -25.60
N LYS A 94 0.34 -7.86 -25.05
CA LYS A 94 -0.01 -9.27 -24.89
C LYS A 94 -0.21 -9.56 -23.41
N ASP A 95 -1.43 -9.92 -23.06
CA ASP A 95 -1.77 -10.27 -21.69
C ASP A 95 -1.02 -11.52 -21.25
N ALA A 96 -0.22 -11.42 -20.19
CA ALA A 96 0.65 -12.51 -19.76
C ALA A 96 -0.13 -13.76 -19.29
N LEU A 97 -1.34 -13.58 -18.77
CA LEU A 97 -2.17 -14.67 -18.26
C LEU A 97 -3.02 -15.32 -19.35
N SER A 98 -3.74 -14.51 -20.12
CA SER A 98 -4.66 -14.98 -21.17
C SER A 98 -3.98 -15.16 -22.53
N GLN A 99 -2.75 -14.68 -22.70
CA GLN A 99 -1.98 -14.68 -23.95
C GLN A 99 -2.65 -13.94 -25.11
N LYS A 100 -3.73 -13.17 -24.85
CA LYS A 100 -4.46 -12.41 -25.85
C LYS A 100 -3.75 -11.10 -26.15
N GLN A 101 -3.65 -10.79 -27.44
CA GLN A 101 -3.14 -9.51 -27.91
C GLN A 101 -4.27 -8.48 -27.94
N LYS A 102 -4.00 -7.28 -27.45
CA LYS A 102 -4.88 -6.11 -27.50
C LYS A 102 -4.12 -4.94 -28.10
N SER A 103 -4.73 -4.31 -29.09
CA SER A 103 -4.32 -3.00 -29.59
C SER A 103 -5.01 -1.93 -28.75
N VAL A 104 -4.25 -0.96 -28.23
CA VAL A 104 -4.81 0.21 -27.57
C VAL A 104 -4.30 1.46 -28.24
N ASN A 105 -5.24 2.35 -28.59
CA ASN A 105 -4.99 3.65 -29.18
C ASN A 105 -5.23 4.72 -28.12
N PHE A 106 -4.26 5.60 -27.93
CA PHE A 106 -4.39 6.74 -27.02
C PHE A 106 -4.23 8.04 -27.78
N ASP A 107 -5.09 9.01 -27.48
CA ASP A 107 -4.90 10.41 -27.85
C ASP A 107 -4.30 11.11 -26.63
N ILE A 108 -2.97 11.21 -26.58
CA ILE A 108 -2.25 11.79 -25.45
C ILE A 108 -1.84 13.21 -25.80
N ASN A 109 -2.28 14.18 -25.00
CA ASN A 109 -1.92 15.58 -25.16
C ASN A 109 -1.04 16.06 -24.00
N HIS A 110 0.24 16.35 -24.29
CA HIS A 110 1.17 16.88 -23.30
C HIS A 110 0.70 18.20 -22.66
N GLY A 111 -0.04 19.04 -23.39
CA GLY A 111 -0.57 20.29 -22.85
C GLY A 111 -1.55 20.08 -21.70
N GLU A 112 -2.27 18.95 -21.69
CA GLU A 112 -3.13 18.57 -20.57
C GLU A 112 -2.32 18.16 -19.34
N VAL A 113 -1.18 17.48 -19.54
CA VAL A 113 -0.22 17.16 -18.49
C VAL A 113 0.34 18.45 -17.90
N GLU A 114 0.86 19.37 -18.70
CA GLU A 114 1.35 20.68 -18.21
C GLU A 114 0.27 21.45 -17.43
N ASN A 115 -0.97 21.45 -17.93
CA ASN A 115 -2.09 22.11 -17.26
C ASN A 115 -2.41 21.48 -15.90
N PHE A 116 -2.32 20.16 -15.77
CA PHE A 116 -2.47 19.47 -14.49
C PHE A 116 -1.44 19.95 -13.47
N PHE A 117 -0.15 20.03 -13.85
CA PHE A 117 0.91 20.52 -12.95
C PHE A 117 0.74 22.01 -12.59
N LYS A 118 0.33 22.86 -13.53
CA LYS A 118 -0.02 24.26 -13.27
C LYS A 118 -1.18 24.39 -12.28
N LYS A 119 -2.18 23.51 -12.37
CA LYS A 119 -3.29 23.46 -11.40
C LYS A 119 -2.80 23.06 -10.00
N ILE A 120 -1.89 22.09 -9.89
CA ILE A 120 -1.27 21.74 -8.59
C ILE A 120 -0.54 22.93 -8.00
N ASP A 121 0.32 23.61 -8.77
CA ASP A 121 1.04 24.78 -8.27
C ASP A 121 0.08 25.89 -7.80
N ALA A 122 -0.95 26.19 -8.60
CA ALA A 122 -1.98 27.15 -8.23
C ALA A 122 -2.71 26.78 -6.93
N LEU A 123 -3.02 25.48 -6.72
CA LEU A 123 -3.63 24.99 -5.47
C LEU A 123 -2.69 25.16 -4.28
N LEU A 124 -1.43 24.77 -4.44
CA LEU A 124 -0.42 24.89 -3.37
C LEU A 124 -0.17 26.35 -3.01
N ASN A 125 -0.21 27.27 -3.98
CA ASN A 125 -0.02 28.70 -3.74
C ASN A 125 -1.19 29.37 -2.97
N LYS A 126 -2.34 28.70 -2.83
CA LYS A 126 -3.43 29.16 -1.95
C LYS A 126 -3.11 28.99 -0.45
N LYS A 127 -2.09 28.18 -0.11
CA LYS A 127 -1.67 27.90 1.27
C LYS A 127 -0.24 28.36 1.53
N ARG A 128 0.02 28.89 2.74
CA ARG A 128 1.38 29.12 3.23
C ARG A 128 1.88 27.84 3.90
N PHE A 129 2.99 27.30 3.38
CA PHE A 129 3.70 26.16 3.97
C PHE A 129 4.79 26.62 4.95
N ASN A 130 5.06 25.81 5.96
CA ASN A 130 6.11 26.09 6.95
C ASN A 130 7.51 25.75 6.42
N SER A 131 7.60 24.84 5.43
CA SER A 131 8.84 24.42 4.80
C SER A 131 8.63 23.92 3.36
N GLN A 132 9.71 23.83 2.59
CA GLN A 132 9.68 23.19 1.27
C GLN A 132 9.33 21.69 1.36
N GLU A 133 9.74 21.02 2.43
CA GLU A 133 9.34 19.63 2.72
C GLU A 133 7.82 19.47 2.83
N GLU A 134 7.14 20.37 3.53
CA GLU A 134 5.68 20.33 3.66
C GLU A 134 4.99 20.57 2.32
N ARG A 135 5.48 21.54 1.53
CA ARG A 135 4.98 21.80 0.18
C ARG A 135 5.18 20.58 -0.72
N ALA A 136 6.36 19.96 -0.67
CA ALA A 136 6.68 18.76 -1.46
C ALA A 136 5.83 17.56 -1.05
N LYS A 137 5.55 17.38 0.26
CA LYS A 137 4.62 16.35 0.75
C LYS A 137 3.23 16.52 0.15
N TYR A 138 2.67 17.73 0.18
CA TYR A 138 1.36 18.00 -0.40
C TYR A 138 1.34 17.78 -1.91
N ALA A 139 2.34 18.28 -2.63
CA ALA A 139 2.49 18.05 -4.06
C ALA A 139 2.55 16.56 -4.39
N PHE A 140 3.36 15.79 -3.67
CA PHE A 140 3.50 14.35 -3.84
C PHE A 140 2.14 13.64 -3.67
N LEU A 141 1.40 13.96 -2.60
CA LEU A 141 0.10 13.34 -2.33
C LEU A 141 -0.94 13.68 -3.40
N LEU A 142 -0.95 14.93 -3.89
CA LEU A 142 -1.82 15.35 -4.97
C LEU A 142 -1.49 14.61 -6.28
N ILE A 143 -0.22 14.52 -6.65
CA ILE A 143 0.22 13.78 -7.84
C ILE A 143 -0.13 12.30 -7.71
N TRP A 144 0.26 11.66 -6.61
CA TRP A 144 0.01 10.24 -6.36
C TRP A 144 -1.48 9.91 -6.48
N ARG A 145 -2.37 10.73 -5.92
CA ARG A 145 -3.82 10.44 -5.90
C ARG A 145 -4.55 10.81 -7.19
N PHE A 146 -4.27 12.00 -7.75
CA PHE A 146 -5.12 12.59 -8.78
C PHE A 146 -4.59 12.38 -10.20
N LEU A 147 -3.29 12.23 -10.40
CA LEU A 147 -2.71 11.90 -11.71
C LEU A 147 -3.39 10.67 -12.34
N PRO A 148 -3.50 9.51 -11.65
CA PRO A 148 -4.11 8.33 -12.24
C PRO A 148 -5.61 8.46 -12.49
N GLU A 149 -6.32 9.32 -11.74
CA GLU A 149 -7.76 9.54 -11.93
C GLU A 149 -8.04 10.47 -13.12
N ILE A 150 -7.26 11.55 -13.23
CA ILE A 150 -7.42 12.56 -14.30
C ILE A 150 -7.05 11.96 -15.65
N PHE A 151 -6.01 11.13 -15.70
CA PHE A 151 -5.52 10.50 -16.93
C PHE A 151 -5.87 9.01 -17.02
N LYS A 152 -6.94 8.58 -16.33
CA LYS A 152 -7.33 7.16 -16.19
C LYS A 152 -7.48 6.41 -17.52
N ASP A 153 -7.80 7.13 -18.60
CA ASP A 153 -8.05 6.57 -19.92
C ASP A 153 -6.77 6.01 -20.58
N TRP A 154 -5.59 6.46 -20.16
CA TRP A 154 -4.32 6.04 -20.76
C TRP A 154 -3.19 5.75 -19.75
N ILE A 155 -3.17 6.40 -18.59
CA ILE A 155 -2.03 6.36 -17.64
C ILE A 155 -1.68 4.96 -17.16
N PHE A 156 -2.67 4.10 -16.92
CA PHE A 156 -2.48 2.70 -16.47
C PHE A 156 -2.07 1.74 -17.58
N THR A 157 -2.03 2.21 -18.82
CA THR A 157 -1.74 1.40 -19.99
C THR A 157 -0.58 1.97 -20.81
N HIS A 158 -0.16 3.19 -20.50
CA HIS A 158 1.05 3.80 -21.04
C HIS A 158 2.27 3.13 -20.41
N PRO A 159 3.14 2.46 -21.18
CA PRO A 159 4.18 1.61 -20.62
C PRO A 159 5.37 2.42 -20.13
N ALA A 160 5.94 2.01 -19.00
CA ALA A 160 7.19 2.60 -18.50
C ALA A 160 8.40 2.20 -19.37
N ASP A 161 8.44 0.95 -19.82
CA ASP A 161 9.47 0.39 -20.70
C ASP A 161 8.81 -0.23 -21.94
N SER A 162 9.19 0.27 -23.12
CA SER A 162 8.65 -0.24 -24.39
C SER A 162 9.08 -1.68 -24.70
N ARG A 163 10.18 -2.16 -24.11
CA ARG A 163 10.67 -3.54 -24.28
C ARG A 163 9.93 -4.54 -23.39
N ALA A 164 9.35 -4.06 -22.28
CA ALA A 164 8.58 -4.84 -21.33
C ALA A 164 7.31 -4.05 -20.95
N PRO A 165 6.32 -3.97 -21.85
CA PRO A 165 5.10 -3.16 -21.64
C PRO A 165 4.10 -3.90 -20.74
N ASN A 166 4.56 -4.43 -19.61
CA ASN A 166 3.78 -5.24 -18.67
C ASN A 166 3.41 -4.48 -17.39
N HIS A 167 3.86 -3.23 -17.27
CA HIS A 167 3.53 -2.32 -16.18
C HIS A 167 3.43 -0.89 -16.72
N SER A 168 2.58 -0.08 -16.09
CA SER A 168 2.38 1.29 -16.53
C SER A 168 3.50 2.21 -16.05
N ILE A 169 3.62 3.37 -16.71
CA ILE A 169 4.48 4.46 -16.27
C ILE A 169 4.15 4.86 -14.83
N TYR A 170 2.86 4.92 -14.47
CA TYR A 170 2.46 5.30 -13.12
C TYR A 170 2.91 4.28 -12.08
N ASP A 171 2.75 2.98 -12.37
CA ASP A 171 3.25 1.93 -11.47
C ASP A 171 4.76 2.05 -11.26
N HIS A 172 5.50 2.33 -12.34
CA HIS A 172 6.95 2.53 -12.26
C HIS A 172 7.33 3.76 -11.42
N LEU A 173 6.67 4.90 -11.63
CA LEU A 173 6.91 6.13 -10.86
C LEU A 173 6.66 5.93 -9.36
N VAL A 174 5.55 5.26 -9.02
CA VAL A 174 5.18 4.92 -7.62
C VAL A 174 6.19 3.94 -7.01
N GLN A 175 6.65 2.94 -7.76
CA GLN A 175 7.68 2.00 -7.29
C GLN A 175 9.01 2.72 -7.04
N THR A 176 9.44 3.59 -7.95
CA THR A 176 10.68 4.36 -7.80
C THR A 176 10.61 5.30 -6.59
N SER A 177 9.47 5.97 -6.36
CA SER A 177 9.28 6.83 -5.18
C SER A 177 9.22 6.04 -3.86
N ALA A 178 8.67 4.83 -3.87
CA ALA A 178 8.67 3.94 -2.71
C ALA A 178 10.09 3.45 -2.38
N VAL A 179 10.84 2.99 -3.39
CA VAL A 179 12.20 2.49 -3.21
C VAL A 179 13.16 3.59 -2.77
N VAL A 180 13.10 4.79 -3.38
CA VAL A 180 14.00 5.89 -3.00
C VAL A 180 13.85 6.25 -1.52
N SER A 181 12.60 6.21 -1.03
CA SER A 181 12.26 6.54 0.36
C SER A 181 12.80 5.51 1.36
N ALA A 182 13.19 4.32 0.88
CA ALA A 182 13.68 3.20 1.66
C ALA A 182 15.21 3.03 1.59
N LEU A 183 15.88 3.72 0.66
CA LEU A 183 17.33 3.72 0.55
C LEU A 183 18.01 4.36 1.78
N PRO A 184 19.27 3.99 2.09
CA PRO A 184 20.11 3.00 1.42
C PRO A 184 19.85 1.55 1.86
N LYS A 185 18.97 1.31 2.84
CA LYS A 185 18.70 -0.02 3.41
C LYS A 185 17.21 -0.37 3.25
N PRO A 186 16.76 -0.68 2.02
CA PRO A 186 15.38 -1.03 1.78
C PRO A 186 15.06 -2.37 2.44
N ALA A 187 13.85 -2.47 2.99
CA ALA A 187 13.34 -3.66 3.65
C ALA A 187 11.85 -3.83 3.34
N PHE A 188 11.39 -5.09 3.33
CA PHE A 188 9.97 -5.39 3.37
C PHE A 188 9.47 -5.41 4.80
N LEU A 189 8.36 -4.72 5.03
CA LEU A 189 7.53 -4.89 6.22
C LEU A 189 6.29 -5.69 5.84
N LEU A 190 6.19 -6.92 6.35
CA LEU A 190 5.00 -7.74 6.24
C LEU A 190 4.31 -7.76 7.61
N PHE A 191 3.08 -7.26 7.68
CA PHE A 191 2.34 -7.05 8.93
C PHE A 191 0.96 -7.69 8.84
N THR A 192 0.46 -8.26 9.94
CA THR A 192 -0.84 -8.94 9.96
C THR A 192 -1.49 -8.94 11.34
N ILE A 193 -2.82 -8.85 11.34
CA ILE A 193 -3.68 -9.02 12.51
C ILE A 193 -4.47 -10.34 12.39
N GLY A 194 -4.66 -11.03 13.51
CA GLY A 194 -5.51 -12.22 13.63
C GLY A 194 -6.08 -12.35 15.05
N PRO A 195 -6.87 -13.39 15.35
CA PRO A 195 -7.40 -14.37 14.40
C PRO A 195 -8.45 -13.75 13.46
N VAL A 196 -8.53 -14.24 12.22
CA VAL A 196 -9.49 -13.74 11.22
C VAL A 196 -10.67 -14.71 11.07
N GLN A 197 -10.39 -15.95 10.70
CA GLN A 197 -11.43 -16.94 10.42
C GLN A 197 -12.25 -17.26 11.66
N ASP A 198 -11.60 -17.62 12.78
CA ASP A 198 -12.30 -17.93 14.03
C ASP A 198 -13.12 -16.73 14.55
N PHE A 199 -12.64 -15.51 14.33
CA PHE A 199 -13.35 -14.30 14.72
C PHE A 199 -14.60 -14.07 13.88
N ILE A 200 -14.47 -14.13 12.55
CA ILE A 200 -15.57 -13.91 11.61
C ILE A 200 -16.60 -15.04 11.69
N ALA A 201 -16.15 -16.29 11.83
CA ALA A 201 -17.02 -17.47 11.90
C ALA A 201 -17.89 -17.54 13.16
N THR A 202 -17.56 -16.75 14.19
CA THR A 202 -18.35 -16.62 15.42
C THR A 202 -19.69 -15.88 15.21
N ALA A 203 -19.85 -15.18 14.08
CA ALA A 203 -21.05 -14.42 13.76
C ALA A 203 -22.31 -15.31 13.66
N ARG A 204 -23.42 -14.87 14.28
CA ARG A 204 -24.74 -15.56 14.16
C ARG A 204 -25.71 -14.80 13.25
N LYS A 205 -25.48 -13.51 13.03
CA LYS A 205 -26.25 -12.64 12.12
C LYS A 205 -25.34 -11.97 11.09
N THR A 206 -25.91 -11.55 9.96
CA THR A 206 -25.20 -10.78 8.93
C THR A 206 -24.59 -9.48 9.49
N GLN A 207 -25.25 -8.85 10.45
CA GLN A 207 -24.72 -7.67 11.14
C GLN A 207 -23.43 -7.99 11.93
N ASP A 208 -23.38 -9.13 12.63
CA ASP A 208 -22.18 -9.57 13.37
C ASP A 208 -21.04 -9.85 12.39
N LEU A 209 -21.36 -10.51 11.27
CA LEU A 209 -20.41 -10.82 10.20
C LEU A 209 -19.81 -9.55 9.60
N TRP A 210 -20.66 -8.58 9.29
CA TRP A 210 -20.25 -7.28 8.78
C TRP A 210 -19.39 -6.52 9.82
N ALA A 211 -19.84 -6.44 11.07
CA ALA A 211 -19.13 -5.72 12.13
C ALA A 211 -17.74 -6.34 12.41
N GLY A 212 -17.64 -7.67 12.43
CA GLY A 212 -16.36 -8.36 12.61
C GLY A 212 -15.40 -8.11 11.46
N SER A 213 -15.89 -8.19 10.22
CA SER A 213 -15.09 -7.92 9.02
C SER A 213 -14.63 -6.45 8.97
N TYR A 214 -15.54 -5.52 9.27
CA TYR A 214 -15.25 -4.09 9.30
C TYR A 214 -14.26 -3.73 10.40
N LEU A 215 -14.40 -4.32 11.60
CA LEU A 215 -13.46 -4.10 12.70
C LEU A 215 -12.03 -4.49 12.29
N LEU A 216 -11.84 -5.66 11.65
CA LEU A 216 -10.52 -6.07 11.16
C LEU A 216 -9.96 -5.10 10.12
N SER A 217 -10.79 -4.69 9.15
CA SER A 217 -10.44 -3.72 8.10
C SER A 217 -10.11 -2.34 8.68
N TYR A 218 -10.77 -1.93 9.75
CA TYR A 218 -10.52 -0.65 10.41
C TYR A 218 -9.26 -0.70 11.29
N LEU A 219 -9.03 -1.80 12.02
CA LEU A 219 -7.82 -1.96 12.82
C LEU A 219 -6.58 -2.01 11.94
N ILE A 220 -6.60 -2.76 10.83
CA ILE A 220 -5.46 -2.76 9.90
C ILE A 220 -5.24 -1.38 9.26
N TRP A 221 -6.31 -0.63 8.97
CA TRP A 221 -6.22 0.75 8.51
C TRP A 221 -5.44 1.61 9.51
N LYS A 222 -5.69 1.47 10.82
CA LYS A 222 -4.96 2.24 11.85
C LYS A 222 -3.47 1.95 11.91
N ALA A 223 -3.03 0.76 11.50
CA ALA A 223 -1.61 0.50 11.29
C ALA A 223 -1.09 1.14 10.00
N ILE A 224 -1.83 1.04 8.90
CA ILE A 224 -1.46 1.63 7.60
C ILE A 224 -1.37 3.16 7.71
N GLU A 225 -2.33 3.81 8.39
CA GLU A 225 -2.37 5.26 8.61
C GLU A 225 -1.06 5.75 9.24
N ILE A 226 -0.56 5.08 10.30
CA ILE A 226 0.73 5.42 10.93
C ILE A 226 1.90 5.29 9.95
N LEU A 227 1.85 4.29 9.08
CA LEU A 227 2.90 4.01 8.11
C LEU A 227 2.95 5.09 7.01
N ILE A 228 1.79 5.42 6.42
CA ILE A 228 1.71 6.38 5.31
C ILE A 228 1.92 7.83 5.76
N GLU A 229 1.68 8.14 7.03
CA GLU A 229 2.05 9.43 7.62
C GLU A 229 3.55 9.68 7.61
N GLU A 230 4.32 8.62 7.86
CA GLU A 230 5.79 8.66 7.87
C GLU A 230 6.34 8.57 6.44
N TYR A 231 5.94 7.57 5.67
CA TYR A 231 6.60 7.19 4.41
C TYR A 231 5.81 7.49 3.13
N GLY A 232 4.57 7.97 3.24
CA GLY A 232 3.67 8.16 2.09
C GLY A 232 2.91 6.89 1.69
N PRO A 233 1.80 7.01 0.95
CA PRO A 233 0.93 5.90 0.59
C PRO A 233 1.53 4.92 -0.43
N ASP A 234 2.45 5.37 -1.28
CA ASP A 234 3.19 4.55 -2.26
C ASP A 234 4.08 3.48 -1.62
N CYS A 235 4.46 3.64 -0.34
CA CYS A 235 5.25 2.63 0.35
C CYS A 235 4.51 1.30 0.54
N VAL A 236 3.17 1.30 0.48
CA VAL A 236 2.33 0.10 0.65
C VAL A 236 2.12 -0.57 -0.70
N ILE A 237 2.72 -1.75 -0.86
CA ILE A 237 2.56 -2.57 -2.06
C ILE A 237 1.20 -3.27 -2.07
N TYR A 238 0.81 -3.81 -0.91
CA TYR A 238 -0.44 -4.54 -0.75
C TYR A 238 -1.07 -4.20 0.60
N PRO A 239 -2.38 -3.91 0.67
CA PRO A 239 -3.27 -3.66 -0.47
C PRO A 239 -2.92 -2.36 -1.21
N ASN A 240 -3.36 -2.21 -2.47
CA ASN A 240 -3.27 -0.93 -3.15
C ASN A 240 -4.21 0.09 -2.46
N LEU A 241 -3.63 1.21 -2.02
CA LEU A 241 -4.34 2.28 -1.31
C LEU A 241 -5.04 3.28 -2.25
N LEU A 242 -4.72 3.26 -3.53
CA LEU A 242 -5.29 4.19 -4.49
C LEU A 242 -6.82 4.04 -4.56
N GLY A 243 -7.54 5.14 -4.28
CA GLY A 243 -9.00 5.18 -4.29
C GLY A 243 -9.68 4.40 -3.17
N GLN A 244 -8.94 3.95 -2.14
CA GLN A 244 -9.53 3.29 -0.98
C GLN A 244 -10.30 4.31 -0.12
N PRO A 245 -11.55 4.03 0.29
CA PRO A 245 -12.39 5.02 1.00
C PRO A 245 -11.75 5.60 2.27
N LEU A 246 -11.09 4.76 3.09
CA LEU A 246 -10.40 5.22 4.30
C LEU A 246 -9.14 6.05 3.99
N CYS A 247 -8.43 5.73 2.90
CA CYS A 247 -7.27 6.50 2.45
C CYS A 247 -7.67 7.85 1.88
N ASP A 248 -8.74 7.89 1.08
CA ASP A 248 -9.28 9.15 0.58
C ASP A 248 -9.82 10.03 1.72
N LYS A 249 -10.37 9.41 2.79
CA LYS A 249 -10.81 10.15 3.97
C LYS A 249 -9.62 10.82 4.66
N TRP A 250 -8.55 10.07 4.86
CA TRP A 250 -7.29 10.61 5.38
C TRP A 250 -6.73 11.74 4.51
N LEU A 251 -6.75 11.59 3.18
CA LEU A 251 -6.34 12.67 2.27
C LEU A 251 -7.23 13.92 2.42
N SER A 252 -8.54 13.76 2.55
CA SER A 252 -9.45 14.89 2.75
C SER A 252 -9.19 15.62 4.06
N GLU A 253 -8.84 14.90 5.12
CA GLU A 253 -8.43 15.51 6.40
C GLU A 253 -7.08 16.23 6.24
N LYS A 254 -6.16 15.71 5.42
CA LYS A 254 -4.87 16.38 5.12
C LYS A 254 -5.02 17.63 4.27
N PHE A 255 -6.00 17.67 3.38
CA PHE A 255 -6.25 18.78 2.49
C PHE A 255 -7.38 19.70 2.98
N GLU A 256 -7.83 19.58 4.25
CA GLU A 256 -8.91 20.42 4.79
C GLU A 256 -8.61 21.92 4.68
N ASP A 257 -7.33 22.29 4.68
CA ASP A 257 -6.83 23.65 4.56
C ASP A 257 -6.53 24.10 3.12
N ILE A 258 -6.81 23.26 2.13
CA ILE A 258 -6.71 23.58 0.70
C ILE A 258 -8.05 23.32 0.04
N ASN A 259 -8.66 24.37 -0.51
CA ASN A 259 -9.88 24.20 -1.30
C ASN A 259 -9.56 23.47 -2.61
N LEU A 260 -10.01 22.22 -2.70
CA LEU A 260 -9.77 21.33 -3.83
C LEU A 260 -10.80 21.51 -4.97
N GLU A 261 -11.73 22.47 -4.90
CA GLU A 261 -12.76 22.87 -5.90
C GLU A 261 -13.20 21.77 -6.90
N GLU A 262 -12.43 21.54 -7.96
CA GLU A 262 -12.73 20.58 -9.02
C GLU A 262 -12.48 19.11 -8.61
N TRP A 263 -11.51 18.88 -7.73
CA TRP A 263 -10.98 17.57 -7.33
C TRP A 263 -11.69 17.02 -6.09
N GLU A 264 -12.36 17.86 -5.30
CA GLU A 264 -13.19 17.41 -4.18
C GLU A 264 -14.22 16.37 -4.60
N LYS A 265 -14.78 16.50 -5.80
CA LYS A 265 -15.77 15.53 -6.31
C LYS A 265 -15.21 14.12 -6.42
N ILE A 266 -13.91 13.98 -6.72
CA ILE A 266 -13.23 12.69 -6.82
C ILE A 266 -13.16 12.05 -5.43
N LEU A 267 -12.74 12.81 -4.41
CA LEU A 267 -12.67 12.34 -3.02
C LEU A 267 -14.07 12.10 -2.43
N ASN A 268 -14.97 13.07 -2.57
CA ASN A 268 -16.35 13.02 -2.06
C ASN A 268 -17.18 11.89 -2.69
N GLY A 269 -16.89 11.52 -3.94
CA GLY A 269 -17.47 10.33 -4.58
C GLY A 269 -17.18 9.03 -3.83
N ASN A 270 -16.13 9.00 -3.01
CA ASN A 270 -15.74 7.87 -2.16
C ASN A 270 -16.22 7.99 -0.70
N PHE A 271 -16.69 9.15 -0.25
CA PHE A 271 -17.21 9.37 1.12
C PHE A 271 -18.66 8.98 1.36
N LYS A 272 -19.29 8.32 0.38
CA LYS A 272 -20.62 7.76 0.58
C LYS A 272 -20.58 6.72 1.70
N PHE A 273 -21.56 6.76 2.61
CA PHE A 273 -21.63 5.83 3.73
C PHE A 273 -21.56 4.37 3.24
N GLU A 274 -22.19 4.06 2.11
CA GLU A 274 -22.14 2.71 1.55
C GLU A 274 -20.73 2.26 1.15
N LYS A 275 -19.81 3.19 0.81
CA LYS A 275 -18.44 2.86 0.46
C LYS A 275 -17.52 2.75 1.67
N ILE A 276 -17.64 3.69 2.62
CA ILE A 276 -16.84 3.66 3.85
C ILE A 276 -17.20 2.45 4.72
N SER A 277 -18.47 2.02 4.71
CA SER A 277 -18.93 0.86 5.49
C SER A 277 -18.47 -0.50 4.93
N ILE A 278 -17.80 -0.56 3.77
CA ILE A 278 -17.30 -1.81 3.21
C ILE A 278 -15.91 -2.12 3.78
N ALA A 279 -15.73 -3.36 4.26
CA ALA A 279 -14.45 -3.89 4.70
C ALA A 279 -13.53 -4.19 3.50
N ASN A 280 -12.95 -3.15 2.89
CA ASN A 280 -12.10 -3.27 1.69
C ASN A 280 -10.64 -3.65 2.00
N LEU A 281 -10.18 -3.49 3.24
CA LEU A 281 -8.79 -3.77 3.60
C LEU A 281 -8.64 -5.18 4.19
N PRO A 282 -7.71 -5.99 3.68
CA PRO A 282 -7.41 -7.32 4.21
C PRO A 282 -6.72 -7.21 5.57
N ASN A 283 -6.63 -8.32 6.30
CA ASN A 283 -6.00 -8.37 7.63
C ASN A 283 -4.45 -8.29 7.64
N ARG A 284 -3.84 -7.88 6.53
CA ARG A 284 -2.39 -7.82 6.35
C ARG A 284 -2.00 -6.76 5.33
N PHE A 285 -0.78 -6.25 5.45
CA PHE A 285 -0.18 -5.41 4.44
C PHE A 285 1.30 -5.76 4.22
N LEU A 286 1.78 -5.49 3.01
CA LEU A 286 3.18 -5.55 2.61
C LEU A 286 3.62 -4.14 2.18
N ALA A 287 4.74 -3.67 2.72
CA ALA A 287 5.29 -2.36 2.41
C ALA A 287 6.80 -2.39 2.18
N ILE A 288 7.33 -1.44 1.40
CA ILE A 288 8.75 -1.14 1.28
C ILE A 288 9.06 0.02 2.23
N ILE A 289 9.99 -0.18 3.16
CA ILE A 289 10.39 0.80 4.15
C ILE A 289 11.91 0.84 4.30
N PRO A 290 12.50 1.92 4.84
CA PRO A 290 13.82 1.83 5.44
C PRO A 290 13.82 0.73 6.51
N GLU A 291 14.97 0.08 6.73
CA GLU A 291 15.14 -0.88 7.83
C GLU A 291 14.92 -0.22 9.20
N ASN A 292 13.65 -0.17 9.64
CA ASN A 292 13.21 0.53 10.84
C ASN A 292 12.19 -0.31 11.61
N LYS A 293 12.64 -0.97 12.67
CA LYS A 293 11.76 -1.77 13.54
C LYS A 293 10.76 -0.93 14.35
N GLU A 294 11.04 0.36 14.52
CA GLU A 294 10.20 1.21 15.35
C GLU A 294 8.85 1.51 14.70
N ILE A 295 8.79 1.63 13.36
CA ILE A 295 7.52 1.85 12.68
C ILE A 295 6.57 0.67 12.86
N ALA A 296 7.08 -0.57 12.81
CA ALA A 296 6.26 -1.77 13.03
C ALA A 296 5.73 -1.85 14.47
N LYS A 297 6.51 -1.40 15.46
CA LYS A 297 6.03 -1.28 16.84
C LYS A 297 4.95 -0.20 16.97
N ARG A 298 5.14 0.98 16.37
CA ARG A 298 4.14 2.06 16.34
C ARG A 298 2.83 1.59 15.70
N CYS A 299 2.90 0.87 14.57
CA CYS A 299 1.74 0.26 13.93
C CYS A 299 0.98 -0.69 14.89
N LYS A 300 1.72 -1.55 15.62
CA LYS A 300 1.13 -2.44 16.64
C LYS A 300 0.47 -1.67 17.79
N VAL A 301 1.09 -0.57 18.24
CA VAL A 301 0.51 0.31 19.26
C VAL A 301 -0.77 0.97 18.76
N GLY A 302 -0.78 1.50 17.54
CA GLY A 302 -1.97 2.13 16.93
C GLY A 302 -3.18 1.20 16.87
N ILE A 303 -2.98 -0.08 16.51
CA ILE A 303 -4.07 -1.07 16.57
C ILE A 303 -4.59 -1.24 17.99
N LYS A 304 -3.70 -1.37 18.97
CA LYS A 304 -4.08 -1.56 20.37
C LYS A 304 -4.82 -0.36 20.93
N GLU A 305 -4.40 0.85 20.58
CA GLU A 305 -5.04 2.10 21.00
C GLU A 305 -6.42 2.26 20.35
N ALA A 306 -6.54 2.03 19.05
CA ALA A 306 -7.83 2.06 18.35
C ALA A 306 -8.81 1.03 18.93
N PHE A 307 -8.34 -0.20 19.19
CA PHE A 307 -9.19 -1.22 19.80
C PHE A 307 -9.58 -0.87 21.25
N LYS A 308 -8.67 -0.27 22.00
CA LYS A 308 -8.95 0.23 23.36
C LYS A 308 -9.99 1.35 23.35
N GLU A 309 -9.92 2.28 22.40
CA GLU A 309 -10.90 3.36 22.23
C GLU A 309 -12.29 2.80 21.92
N ILE A 310 -12.39 1.89 20.94
CA ILE A 310 -13.65 1.21 20.61
C ILE A 310 -14.20 0.48 21.84
N SER A 311 -13.35 -0.25 22.55
CA SER A 311 -13.74 -0.99 23.76
C SER A 311 -14.19 -0.06 24.89
N GLN A 312 -13.58 1.11 25.04
CA GLN A 312 -13.97 2.11 26.02
C GLN A 312 -15.33 2.73 25.69
N ASN A 313 -15.64 2.94 24.41
CA ASN A 313 -16.95 3.40 23.96
C ASN A 313 -18.03 2.35 24.24
N VAL A 314 -17.75 1.07 23.92
CA VAL A 314 -18.64 -0.06 24.27
C VAL A 314 -18.86 -0.15 25.79
N TRP A 315 -17.79 -0.01 26.59
CA TRP A 315 -17.90 0.01 28.05
C TRP A 315 -18.77 1.16 28.57
N ASN A 316 -18.60 2.36 27.99
CA ASN A 316 -19.35 3.55 28.41
C ASN A 316 -20.86 3.40 28.18
N GLU A 317 -21.24 2.67 27.14
CA GLU A 317 -22.63 2.34 26.85
C GLU A 317 -23.14 1.26 27.81
N ILE A 318 -22.41 0.14 27.92
CA ILE A 318 -22.81 -1.02 28.71
C ILE A 318 -22.90 -0.72 30.21
N LYS A 319 -21.99 0.09 30.77
CA LYS A 319 -21.96 0.38 32.22
C LYS A 319 -23.26 1.02 32.73
N THR A 320 -24.03 1.68 31.87
CA THR A 320 -25.31 2.33 32.24
C THR A 320 -26.37 1.33 32.68
N TYR A 321 -26.25 0.08 32.22
CA TYR A 321 -27.14 -1.03 32.58
C TYR A 321 -26.63 -1.83 33.80
N ILE A 322 -25.49 -1.44 34.38
CA ILE A 322 -24.83 -2.15 35.47
C ILE A 322 -24.94 -1.33 36.76
N PRO A 323 -25.41 -1.92 37.89
CA PRO A 323 -25.46 -1.24 39.17
C PRO A 323 -24.09 -0.66 39.56
N PRO A 324 -23.99 0.59 40.04
CA PRO A 324 -22.72 1.26 40.33
C PRO A 324 -21.75 0.43 41.18
N LYS A 325 -22.27 -0.29 42.18
CA LYS A 325 -21.48 -1.15 43.08
C LYS A 325 -20.77 -2.33 42.38
N LYS A 326 -21.21 -2.72 41.19
CA LYS A 326 -20.66 -3.86 40.42
C LYS A 326 -19.83 -3.43 39.21
N GLN A 327 -19.76 -2.12 38.91
CA GLN A 327 -19.11 -1.65 37.69
C GLN A 327 -17.61 -1.98 37.67
N ASP A 328 -16.91 -1.90 38.82
CA ASP A 328 -15.47 -2.17 38.87
C ASP A 328 -15.13 -3.64 38.58
N GLU A 329 -15.86 -4.59 39.19
CA GLU A 329 -15.72 -6.04 38.93
C GLU A 329 -15.95 -6.34 37.44
N VAL A 330 -17.07 -5.85 36.89
CA VAL A 330 -17.44 -6.10 35.49
C VAL A 330 -16.44 -5.45 34.54
N LYS A 331 -15.93 -4.25 34.86
CA LYS A 331 -14.92 -3.57 34.06
C LYS A 331 -13.61 -4.35 34.01
N GLN A 332 -13.18 -4.88 35.16
CA GLN A 332 -11.97 -5.70 35.22
C GLN A 332 -12.12 -6.92 34.30
N ARG A 333 -13.23 -7.65 34.41
CA ARG A 333 -13.48 -8.84 33.60
C ARG A 333 -13.65 -8.53 32.11
N PHE A 334 -14.33 -7.43 31.78
CA PHE A 334 -14.42 -6.92 30.42
C PHE A 334 -13.03 -6.67 29.82
N ASN A 335 -12.15 -5.98 30.57
CA ASN A 335 -10.78 -5.71 30.14
C ASN A 335 -9.97 -7.00 29.95
N GLU A 336 -10.12 -7.99 30.84
CA GLU A 336 -9.47 -9.30 30.73
C GLU A 336 -9.90 -10.04 29.45
N HIS A 337 -11.18 -9.99 29.08
CA HIS A 337 -11.71 -10.65 27.87
C HIS A 337 -11.13 -10.08 26.56
N ILE A 338 -10.82 -8.79 26.53
CA ILE A 338 -10.37 -8.09 25.32
C ILE A 338 -8.84 -7.96 25.22
N LYS A 339 -8.11 -8.04 26.34
CA LYS A 339 -6.68 -7.73 26.44
C LYS A 339 -5.81 -8.47 25.42
N HIS A 340 -6.13 -9.73 25.15
CA HIS A 340 -5.37 -10.62 24.28
C HIS A 340 -6.21 -11.14 23.10
N PHE A 341 -7.25 -10.40 22.71
CA PHE A 341 -8.17 -10.86 21.67
C PHE A 341 -7.52 -10.91 20.29
N PHE A 342 -6.82 -9.83 19.92
CA PHE A 342 -6.13 -9.75 18.64
C PHE A 342 -4.62 -9.99 18.79
N GLU A 343 -4.13 -10.92 17.99
CA GLU A 343 -2.72 -11.20 17.80
C GLU A 343 -2.19 -10.39 16.63
N ILE A 344 -1.07 -9.72 16.86
CA ILE A 344 -0.43 -8.84 15.87
C ILE A 344 0.98 -9.38 15.62
N TYR A 345 1.24 -9.75 14.37
CA TYR A 345 2.51 -10.29 13.92
C TYR A 345 3.09 -9.42 12.81
N TRP A 346 4.40 -9.27 12.80
CA TRP A 346 5.10 -8.58 11.73
C TRP A 346 6.51 -9.12 11.58
N VAL A 347 7.06 -8.95 10.38
CA VAL A 347 8.44 -9.25 10.02
C VAL A 347 8.99 -8.08 9.22
N ILE A 348 10.25 -7.72 9.49
CA ILE A 348 11.02 -6.82 8.64
C ILE A 348 12.15 -7.64 8.03
N LEU A 349 12.19 -7.68 6.70
CA LEU A 349 13.24 -8.34 5.93
C LEU A 349 14.01 -7.29 5.11
N PRO A 350 15.24 -6.92 5.51
CA PRO A 350 16.14 -6.15 4.65
C PRO A 350 16.33 -6.85 3.32
N TRP A 351 16.42 -6.10 2.23
CA TRP A 351 16.70 -6.68 0.90
C TRP A 351 18.08 -7.33 0.82
N SER A 352 19.01 -6.93 1.69
CA SER A 352 20.33 -7.54 1.88
C SER A 352 20.68 -7.55 3.38
N LEU A 353 21.13 -8.70 3.91
CA LEU A 353 21.64 -8.79 5.28
C LEU A 353 23.02 -8.14 5.43
N THR A 354 23.83 -8.20 4.37
CA THR A 354 25.17 -7.59 4.30
C THR A 354 25.15 -6.13 3.84
N GLN A 355 23.96 -5.55 3.59
CA GLN A 355 23.73 -4.19 3.09
C GLN A 355 24.26 -3.92 1.66
N ASN A 356 24.74 -4.96 0.96
CA ASN A 356 25.08 -4.84 -0.45
C ASN A 356 23.82 -5.08 -1.31
N ILE A 357 23.14 -3.98 -1.66
CA ILE A 357 21.94 -4.02 -2.51
C ILE A 357 22.25 -3.86 -4.01
N TYR A 358 23.52 -3.89 -4.40
CA TYR A 358 23.94 -3.72 -5.79
C TYR A 358 24.33 -5.04 -6.46
N ASP A 359 24.56 -6.09 -5.66
CA ASP A 359 24.93 -7.40 -6.13
C ASP A 359 23.81 -8.42 -5.83
N ILE A 360 23.17 -8.91 -6.88
CA ILE A 360 22.14 -9.93 -6.76
C ILE A 360 22.69 -11.27 -6.26
N ASP A 361 23.96 -11.58 -6.52
CA ASP A 361 24.57 -12.85 -6.09
C ASP A 361 24.69 -12.93 -4.57
N VAL A 362 24.89 -11.79 -3.91
CA VAL A 362 24.82 -11.69 -2.44
C VAL A 362 23.44 -12.13 -1.95
N ILE A 363 22.36 -11.62 -2.54
CA ILE A 363 20.98 -11.93 -2.12
C ILE A 363 20.64 -13.38 -2.38
N LEU A 364 21.06 -13.91 -3.53
CA LEU A 364 20.85 -15.31 -3.89
C LEU A 364 21.57 -16.25 -2.92
N ASN A 365 22.81 -15.93 -2.55
CA ASN A 365 23.56 -16.72 -1.56
C ASN A 365 22.91 -16.65 -0.17
N GLU A 366 22.53 -15.45 0.29
CA GLU A 366 21.81 -15.27 1.56
C GLU A 366 20.50 -16.08 1.59
N CYS A 367 19.71 -16.04 0.51
CA CYS A 367 18.47 -16.81 0.40
C CYS A 367 18.74 -18.32 0.37
N LYS A 368 19.77 -18.77 -0.36
CA LYS A 368 20.16 -20.18 -0.43
C LYS A 368 20.57 -20.72 0.94
N GLU A 369 21.32 -19.95 1.73
CA GLU A 369 21.70 -20.33 3.10
C GLU A 369 20.49 -20.42 4.03
N LEU A 370 19.51 -19.53 3.87
CA LEU A 370 18.34 -19.46 4.76
C LEU A 370 17.25 -20.50 4.44
N VAL A 371 16.97 -20.74 3.16
CA VAL A 371 15.83 -21.57 2.73
C VAL A 371 16.16 -22.60 1.64
N GLY A 372 17.41 -22.71 1.22
CA GLY A 372 17.84 -23.62 0.16
C GLY A 372 17.45 -23.18 -1.25
N GLU A 373 17.68 -24.06 -2.22
CA GLU A 373 17.35 -23.85 -3.63
C GLU A 373 15.87 -24.14 -3.87
N THR A 374 15.02 -23.13 -3.66
CA THR A 374 13.59 -23.24 -3.94
C THR A 374 13.28 -23.06 -5.44
N LYS A 375 12.08 -23.43 -5.88
CA LYS A 375 11.62 -23.17 -7.25
C LYS A 375 11.69 -21.67 -7.63
N THR A 376 11.41 -20.77 -6.68
CA THR A 376 11.52 -19.32 -6.88
C THR A 376 12.99 -18.93 -7.08
N TYR A 377 13.90 -19.48 -6.29
CA TYR A 377 15.35 -19.28 -6.45
C TYR A 377 15.84 -19.73 -7.83
N GLU A 378 15.48 -20.95 -8.26
CA GLU A 378 15.81 -21.47 -9.60
C GLU A 378 15.28 -20.56 -10.71
N THR A 379 14.06 -20.05 -10.56
CA THR A 379 13.45 -19.12 -11.53
C THR A 379 14.21 -17.81 -11.61
N ILE A 380 14.61 -17.22 -10.47
CA ILE A 380 15.40 -15.98 -10.45
C ILE A 380 16.79 -16.20 -11.05
N ASN A 381 17.44 -17.34 -10.78
CA ASN A 381 18.71 -17.69 -11.42
C ASN A 381 18.58 -17.78 -12.94
N LEU A 382 17.51 -18.43 -13.44
CA LEU A 382 17.24 -18.48 -14.88
C LEU A 382 17.08 -17.08 -15.48
N ILE A 383 16.30 -16.22 -14.83
CA ILE A 383 16.09 -14.82 -15.26
C ILE A 383 17.41 -14.05 -15.25
N LYS A 384 18.22 -14.21 -14.20
CA LYS A 384 19.49 -13.51 -14.02
C LYS A 384 20.49 -13.80 -15.15
N GLU A 385 20.56 -15.05 -15.59
CA GLU A 385 21.46 -15.49 -16.66
C GLU A 385 20.93 -15.18 -18.07
N HIS A 386 19.65 -14.82 -18.20
CA HIS A 386 19.04 -14.56 -19.49
C HIS A 386 19.46 -13.20 -20.08
N PRO A 387 19.98 -13.13 -21.33
CA PRO A 387 20.51 -11.88 -21.91
C PRO A 387 19.51 -10.72 -21.96
N PHE A 388 18.23 -11.01 -22.18
CA PHE A 388 17.18 -9.99 -22.29
C PHE A 388 16.89 -9.25 -20.98
N TYR A 389 17.22 -9.85 -19.83
CA TYR A 389 16.96 -9.26 -18.52
C TYR A 389 18.16 -8.44 -17.99
N LYS A 390 19.21 -8.26 -18.79
CA LYS A 390 20.36 -7.41 -18.42
C LYS A 390 20.04 -5.91 -18.65
N PRO A 391 20.56 -5.00 -17.79
CA PRO A 391 21.28 -5.29 -16.56
C PRO A 391 20.34 -5.80 -15.46
N VAL A 392 20.83 -6.74 -14.65
CA VAL A 392 20.14 -7.24 -13.46
C VAL A 392 20.51 -6.42 -12.24
N SER A 393 19.59 -6.32 -11.29
CA SER A 393 19.80 -5.69 -9.99
C SER A 393 19.11 -6.53 -8.91
N VAL A 394 19.24 -6.14 -7.64
CA VAL A 394 18.53 -6.80 -6.53
C VAL A 394 17.01 -6.79 -6.71
N GLY A 395 16.46 -5.82 -7.46
CA GLY A 395 15.04 -5.83 -7.82
C GLY A 395 14.60 -7.09 -8.56
N THR A 396 15.48 -7.75 -9.32
CA THR A 396 15.17 -9.03 -9.97
C THR A 396 14.88 -10.14 -8.96
N ALA A 397 15.45 -10.08 -7.75
CA ALA A 397 15.19 -11.03 -6.66
C ALA A 397 13.91 -10.70 -5.85
N TYR A 398 13.10 -9.73 -6.28
CA TYR A 398 11.89 -9.28 -5.57
C TYR A 398 10.97 -10.42 -5.14
N SER A 399 10.61 -11.33 -6.05
CA SER A 399 9.69 -12.43 -5.76
C SER A 399 10.26 -13.41 -4.73
N LEU A 400 11.58 -13.62 -4.74
CA LEU A 400 12.29 -14.44 -3.77
C LEU A 400 12.28 -13.80 -2.38
N LEU A 401 12.52 -12.49 -2.30
CA LEU A 401 12.47 -11.73 -1.05
C LEU A 401 11.05 -11.66 -0.45
N VAL A 402 10.01 -11.57 -1.30
CA VAL A 402 8.61 -11.66 -0.85
C VAL A 402 8.30 -13.07 -0.32
N ASP A 403 8.69 -14.14 -1.02
CA ASP A 403 8.51 -15.52 -0.54
C ASP A 403 9.21 -15.73 0.82
N LEU A 404 10.44 -15.21 0.97
CA LEU A 404 11.18 -15.30 2.23
C LEU A 404 10.48 -14.55 3.37
N SER A 405 9.92 -13.37 3.08
CA SER A 405 9.14 -12.57 4.04
C SER A 405 7.89 -13.33 4.53
N GLU A 406 7.17 -14.02 3.63
CA GLU A 406 6.02 -14.86 3.96
C GLU A 406 6.41 -16.04 4.86
N ARG A 407 7.51 -16.72 4.53
CA ARG A 407 8.03 -17.85 5.34
C ARG A 407 8.38 -17.40 6.76
N PHE A 408 9.08 -16.27 6.90
CA PHE A 408 9.43 -15.73 8.21
C PHE A 408 8.21 -15.28 8.99
N LEU A 409 7.20 -14.69 8.34
CA LEU A 409 5.95 -14.38 9.04
C LEU A 409 5.23 -15.65 9.50
N GLY A 410 5.22 -16.70 8.67
CA GLY A 410 4.69 -18.03 9.03
C GLY A 410 5.41 -18.63 10.24
N ALA A 411 6.73 -18.58 10.26
CA ALA A 411 7.54 -19.02 11.40
C ALA A 411 7.22 -18.19 12.66
N ARG A 412 7.12 -16.85 12.52
CA ARG A 412 6.77 -15.97 13.63
C ARG A 412 5.39 -16.26 14.21
N LYS A 413 4.39 -16.56 13.38
CA LYS A 413 3.05 -17.00 13.81
C LYS A 413 3.09 -18.33 14.55
N SER A 414 3.93 -19.26 14.09
CA SER A 414 4.05 -20.61 14.66
C SER A 414 4.63 -20.63 16.08
N ILE A 415 5.45 -19.65 16.43
CA ILE A 415 5.98 -19.51 17.81
C ILE A 415 4.85 -19.34 18.84
N ARG A 416 3.71 -18.74 18.45
CA ARG A 416 2.53 -18.40 19.27
C ARG A 416 2.87 -17.63 20.56
N ASN A 417 2.21 -16.50 20.80
CA ASN A 417 2.33 -15.85 22.10
C ASN A 417 1.27 -16.47 23.02
N PHE A 418 1.60 -17.54 23.74
CA PHE A 418 0.64 -18.17 24.64
C PHE A 418 0.47 -17.33 25.92
N GLU A 419 -0.62 -16.58 25.98
CA GLU A 419 -1.06 -15.86 27.18
C GLU A 419 -2.43 -16.40 27.58
N TYR A 420 -2.47 -17.15 28.68
CA TYR A 420 -3.71 -17.75 29.20
C TYR A 420 -4.49 -16.74 30.03
N THR A 421 -5.79 -16.64 29.78
CA THR A 421 -6.73 -15.91 30.65
C THR A 421 -7.75 -16.90 31.18
N GLU A 422 -7.69 -17.16 32.49
CA GLU A 422 -8.62 -18.07 33.16
C GLU A 422 -10.06 -17.65 32.92
N GLN A 423 -10.90 -18.60 32.50
CA GLN A 423 -12.33 -18.36 32.33
C GLN A 423 -13.04 -18.92 33.56
N THR A 424 -13.14 -18.07 34.59
CA THR A 424 -13.96 -18.33 35.78
C THR A 424 -15.44 -18.14 35.44
N GLY A 425 -16.39 -18.69 36.19
CA GLY A 425 -17.83 -18.52 35.92
C GLY A 425 -18.52 -19.70 35.23
N ARG A 426 -19.85 -19.73 35.35
CA ARG A 426 -20.71 -20.89 35.03
C ARG A 426 -21.21 -20.89 33.58
N TYR A 427 -21.35 -19.73 32.97
CA TYR A 427 -21.95 -19.59 31.65
C TYR A 427 -20.88 -19.24 30.60
N ARG A 428 -21.23 -19.44 29.33
CA ARG A 428 -20.35 -19.10 28.20
C ARG A 428 -21.12 -18.24 27.22
N CYS A 429 -20.40 -17.34 26.57
CA CYS A 429 -20.92 -16.47 25.53
C CYS A 429 -21.60 -17.30 24.46
N SER A 430 -22.86 -16.99 24.16
CA SER A 430 -23.66 -17.68 23.16
C SER A 430 -23.22 -17.42 21.72
N LEU A 431 -22.29 -16.48 21.50
CA LEU A 431 -21.62 -16.25 20.22
C LEU A 431 -20.37 -17.13 20.12
N CYS A 432 -19.35 -16.87 20.94
CA CYS A 432 -18.04 -17.51 20.78
C CYS A 432 -17.87 -18.85 21.53
N GLY A 433 -18.75 -19.19 22.47
CA GLY A 433 -18.65 -20.39 23.30
C GLY A 433 -17.45 -20.44 24.26
N ILE A 434 -16.55 -19.45 24.22
CA ILE A 434 -15.28 -19.46 24.96
C ILE A 434 -15.31 -18.52 26.16
N ARG A 435 -15.75 -17.27 25.98
CA ARG A 435 -15.71 -16.24 27.03
C ARG A 435 -16.81 -16.44 28.05
N SER A 436 -16.47 -16.27 29.33
CA SER A 436 -17.41 -16.36 30.44
C SER A 436 -18.30 -15.11 30.58
N GLU A 437 -19.30 -15.16 31.46
CA GLU A 437 -20.14 -14.01 31.81
C GLU A 437 -19.34 -12.82 32.38
N LEU A 438 -19.89 -11.61 32.41
CA LEU A 438 -19.14 -10.42 32.84
C LEU A 438 -19.06 -10.25 34.37
N SER A 439 -19.86 -10.98 35.15
CA SER A 439 -19.79 -11.01 36.61
C SER A 439 -20.01 -12.44 37.11
N SER A 440 -19.22 -12.84 38.11
CA SER A 440 -19.25 -14.22 38.65
C SER A 440 -20.53 -14.56 39.41
N GLU A 441 -21.31 -13.54 39.79
CA GLU A 441 -22.55 -13.69 40.54
C GLU A 441 -23.80 -13.77 39.64
N TRP A 442 -23.66 -13.50 38.34
CA TRP A 442 -24.81 -13.51 37.42
C TRP A 442 -25.35 -14.94 37.25
N LYS A 443 -26.64 -15.12 37.54
CA LYS A 443 -27.41 -16.31 37.15
C LYS A 443 -27.78 -16.22 35.68
N ALA A 444 -28.24 -17.33 35.09
CA ALA A 444 -28.66 -17.36 33.68
C ALA A 444 -29.71 -16.26 33.37
N GLU A 445 -30.67 -16.08 34.27
CA GLU A 445 -31.71 -15.05 34.18
C GLU A 445 -31.13 -13.63 34.15
N ASP A 446 -30.12 -13.36 34.99
CA ASP A 446 -29.45 -12.06 35.05
C ASP A 446 -28.68 -11.74 33.76
N VAL A 447 -28.02 -12.76 33.18
CA VAL A 447 -27.30 -12.64 31.89
C VAL A 447 -28.28 -12.31 30.77
N ASP A 448 -29.40 -13.04 30.69
CA ASP A 448 -30.41 -12.86 29.65
C ASP A 448 -31.13 -11.51 29.79
N GLU A 449 -31.49 -11.12 31.01
CA GLU A 449 -32.14 -9.84 31.29
C GLU A 449 -31.21 -8.67 30.95
N PHE A 450 -29.92 -8.77 31.30
CA PHE A 450 -28.92 -7.78 30.96
C PHE A 450 -28.81 -7.59 29.44
N TRP A 451 -28.59 -8.66 28.67
CA TRP A 451 -28.45 -8.54 27.21
C TRP A 451 -29.77 -8.18 26.50
N LYS A 452 -30.93 -8.43 27.11
CA LYS A 452 -32.22 -7.90 26.65
C LYS A 452 -32.32 -6.38 26.83
N LYS A 453 -31.83 -5.85 27.96
CA LYS A 453 -31.79 -4.39 28.25
C LYS A 453 -30.77 -3.66 27.39
N VAL A 454 -29.61 -4.27 27.17
CA VAL A 454 -28.48 -3.75 26.38
C VAL A 454 -28.78 -3.79 24.88
N LYS A 455 -29.95 -4.24 24.40
CA LYS A 455 -30.30 -4.22 22.97
C LYS A 455 -30.12 -2.81 22.41
N LEU A 456 -28.94 -2.57 21.85
CA LEU A 456 -28.58 -1.36 21.13
C LEU A 456 -29.50 -1.33 19.90
N PRO A 457 -30.11 -0.16 19.60
CA PRO A 457 -30.98 0.00 18.45
C PRO A 457 -30.33 -0.45 17.14
#